data_AF-A0A6F9A0C6-F1
#
_entry.id   AF-A0A6F9A0C6-F1
#
_cell.length_a   1.000
_cell.length_b   1.000
_cell.length_c   1.000
_cell.angle_alpha   90.00
_cell.angle_beta   90.00
_cell.angle_gamma   90.00
#
_symmetry.space_group_name_H-M   'P 1'
#
loop_
_entity.id
_entity.type
_entity.pdbx_description
1 polymer ?
#
loop_
_entity_poly.entity_id
_entity_poly.type
_entity_poly.pdbx_seq_one_letter_code
_entity_poly.pdbx_strand_id
1 'polypeptide(L)'
;MVWQRARRAAMAPSVGVVAVVRRGNPGGGGAAHARAVQEKAKVAVAFLERGFEAREPCLRALTSRGSQLESIAFRSEDTSGQQGNNDDVILSCCLHYCKDEAKNFMPAQRDGPVRLRREVVLLTDDRNLRVKALTRNVPVRDIPSFLTWAKVG
;
A
#
# COMPACT_ATOMS: atom_id res chain seq x y z
N MET A 1 -8.82 -10.15 39.32
CA MET A 1 -9.25 -9.11 38.37
C MET A 1 -8.25 -9.08 37.21
N VAL A 2 -8.76 -9.06 35.99
CA VAL A 2 -8.19 -9.64 34.77
C VAL A 2 -6.99 -8.86 34.20
N TRP A 3 -5.79 -9.44 34.26
CA TRP A 3 -4.57 -8.98 33.56
C TRP A 3 -4.39 -9.62 32.15
N GLN A 4 -5.47 -10.06 31.51
CA GLN A 4 -5.43 -10.83 30.25
C GLN A 4 -5.77 -10.03 28.97
N ARG A 5 -5.98 -8.71 29.03
CA ARG A 5 -6.46 -7.95 27.85
C ARG A 5 -5.43 -7.10 27.10
N ALA A 6 -4.18 -7.01 27.54
CA ALA A 6 -3.17 -6.14 26.91
C ALA A 6 -2.12 -6.87 26.04
N ARG A 7 -2.22 -8.20 25.86
CA ARG A 7 -1.22 -9.02 25.12
C ARG A 7 -1.71 -9.65 23.81
N ARG A 8 -2.73 -9.09 23.15
CA ARG A 8 -3.21 -9.58 21.83
C ARG A 8 -2.98 -8.66 20.63
N ALA A 9 -2.31 -7.52 20.81
CA ALA A 9 -1.91 -6.67 19.68
C ALA A 9 -0.48 -6.96 19.16
N ALA A 10 0.33 -7.76 19.89
CA ALA A 10 1.74 -7.99 19.57
C ALA A 10 2.03 -9.19 18.65
N MET A 11 1.00 -9.80 18.03
CA MET A 11 1.15 -10.98 17.17
C MET A 11 0.29 -10.93 15.91
N ALA A 12 -0.10 -9.74 15.44
CA ALA A 12 -0.55 -9.64 14.06
C ALA A 12 0.70 -9.74 13.16
N PRO A 13 0.76 -10.68 12.21
CA PRO A 13 1.80 -10.62 11.18
C PRO A 13 1.77 -9.21 10.58
N SER A 14 2.93 -8.59 10.42
CA SER A 14 3.07 -7.23 9.93
C SER A 14 2.51 -7.13 8.52
N VAL A 15 1.19 -6.90 8.39
CA VAL A 15 0.55 -6.66 7.10
C VAL A 15 1.05 -5.30 6.63
N GLY A 16 1.86 -5.31 5.58
CA GLY A 16 2.24 -4.11 4.85
C GLY A 16 1.00 -3.53 4.18
N VAL A 17 0.73 -2.25 4.44
CA VAL A 17 -0.35 -1.53 3.77
C VAL A 17 0.28 -0.65 2.70
N VAL A 18 -0.08 -0.87 1.44
CA VAL A 18 0.31 0.02 0.34
C VAL A 18 -0.85 0.98 0.11
N ALA A 19 -0.69 2.20 0.61
CA ALA A 19 -1.64 3.29 0.36
C ALA A 19 -1.19 4.09 -0.86
N VAL A 20 -2.09 4.26 -1.82
CA VAL A 20 -1.80 5.02 -3.04
C VAL A 20 -2.40 6.40 -2.93
N VAL A 21 -1.54 7.42 -3.00
CA VAL A 21 -2.00 8.79 -3.28
C VAL A 21 -1.99 8.96 -4.79
N ARG A 22 -3.17 8.89 -5.42
CA ARG A 22 -3.27 9.18 -6.86
C ARG A 22 -3.21 10.69 -7.10
N ARG A 23 -2.47 11.07 -8.14
CA ARG A 23 -2.60 12.39 -8.77
C ARG A 23 -4.02 12.47 -9.35
N GLY A 24 -4.79 13.49 -9.00
CA GLY A 24 -6.11 13.73 -9.59
C GLY A 24 -5.99 13.82 -11.11
N ASN A 25 -6.92 13.20 -11.84
CA ASN A 25 -6.99 13.30 -13.28
C ASN A 25 -7.33 14.75 -13.68
N PRO A 26 -6.51 15.45 -14.50
CA PRO A 26 -6.87 16.78 -15.00
C PRO A 26 -8.01 16.75 -16.03
N GLY A 27 -8.48 15.56 -16.44
CA GLY A 27 -9.59 15.40 -17.36
C GLY A 27 -10.93 15.87 -16.79
N GLY A 28 -11.31 17.12 -17.08
CA GLY A 28 -12.69 17.62 -17.05
C GLY A 28 -13.14 18.35 -15.78
N GLY A 29 -12.31 18.42 -14.72
CA GLY A 29 -12.62 19.20 -13.53
C GLY A 29 -12.12 20.63 -13.67
N GLY A 30 -13.03 21.62 -13.67
CA GLY A 30 -12.69 23.04 -13.75
C GLY A 30 -11.69 23.49 -12.68
N ALA A 31 -11.14 24.71 -12.80
CA ALA A 31 -10.09 25.27 -11.93
C ALA A 31 -10.32 25.07 -10.41
N ALA A 32 -11.58 25.05 -9.97
CA ALA A 32 -11.96 24.75 -8.58
C ALA A 32 -11.59 23.31 -8.15
N HIS A 33 -11.78 22.31 -9.00
CA HIS A 33 -11.39 20.93 -8.73
C HIS A 33 -9.88 20.79 -8.64
N ALA A 34 -9.14 21.39 -9.58
CA ALA A 34 -7.68 21.40 -9.55
C ALA A 34 -7.14 22.02 -8.26
N ARG A 35 -7.72 23.14 -7.82
CA ARG A 35 -7.36 23.78 -6.54
C ARG A 35 -7.67 22.88 -5.34
N ALA A 36 -8.84 22.25 -5.32
CA ALA A 36 -9.21 21.33 -4.23
C ALA A 36 -8.26 20.12 -4.14
N VAL A 37 -7.86 19.56 -5.29
CA VAL A 37 -6.87 18.47 -5.35
C VAL A 37 -5.51 18.97 -4.86
N GLN A 38 -5.08 20.17 -5.26
CA GLN A 38 -3.83 20.77 -4.82
C GLN A 38 -3.78 20.95 -3.30
N GLU A 39 -4.84 21.47 -2.68
CA GLU A 39 -4.89 21.65 -1.22
C GLU A 39 -4.85 20.31 -0.48
N LYS A 40 -5.59 19.30 -0.95
CA LYS A 40 -5.51 17.94 -0.39
C LYS A 40 -4.12 17.34 -0.53
N ALA A 41 -3.46 17.55 -1.66
CA ALA A 41 -2.10 17.07 -1.90
C ALA A 41 -1.10 17.72 -0.94
N LYS A 42 -1.20 19.02 -0.68
CA LYS A 42 -0.36 19.72 0.32
C LYS A 42 -0.51 19.10 1.71
N VAL A 43 -1.75 18.86 2.15
CA VAL A 43 -2.02 18.25 3.46
C VAL A 43 -1.44 16.83 3.55
N ALA A 44 -1.60 16.03 2.50
CA ALA A 44 -1.07 14.67 2.44
C ALA A 44 0.47 14.64 2.49
N VAL A 45 1.14 15.50 1.70
CA VAL A 45 2.60 15.60 1.70
C VAL A 45 3.11 16.02 3.08
N ALA A 46 2.52 17.05 3.69
CA ALA A 46 2.92 17.50 5.02
C ALA A 46 2.69 16.42 6.10
N PHE A 47 1.64 15.59 5.97
CA PHE A 47 1.43 14.44 6.86
C PHE A 47 2.55 13.41 6.72
N LEU A 48 2.94 13.08 5.49
CA LEU A 48 4.04 12.14 5.24
C LEU A 48 5.36 12.69 5.76
N GLU A 49 5.71 13.94 5.45
CA GLU A 49 6.94 14.59 5.90
C GLU A 49 7.09 14.52 7.42
N ARG A 50 6.05 14.90 8.18
CA ARG A 50 6.06 14.78 9.65
C ARG A 50 6.28 13.35 10.14
N GLY A 51 5.65 12.37 9.50
CA GLY A 51 5.80 10.96 9.88
C GLY A 51 7.21 10.42 9.61
N PHE A 52 7.84 10.82 8.50
CA PHE A 52 9.22 10.46 8.19
C PHE A 52 10.23 11.16 9.12
N GLU A 53 10.01 12.45 9.42
CA GLU A 53 10.83 13.21 10.39
C GLU A 53 10.76 12.59 11.79
N ALA A 54 9.57 12.16 12.23
CA ALA A 54 9.36 11.46 13.49
C ALA A 54 9.85 10.00 13.50
N ARG A 55 10.34 9.48 12.36
CA ARG A 55 10.79 8.09 12.18
C ARG A 55 9.74 7.06 12.61
N GLU A 56 8.50 7.28 12.21
CA GLU A 56 7.39 6.39 12.52
C GLU A 56 7.67 4.96 12.01
N PRO A 57 7.76 3.94 12.88
CA PRO A 57 8.22 2.59 12.50
C PRO A 57 7.27 1.87 11.53
N CYS A 58 6.02 2.34 11.47
CA CYS A 58 4.98 1.81 10.60
C CYS A 58 4.84 2.58 9.27
N LEU A 59 5.62 3.63 9.05
CA LEU A 59 5.62 4.42 7.81
C LEU A 59 6.88 4.13 6.99
N ARG A 60 6.72 3.76 5.72
CA ARG A 60 7.83 3.48 4.81
C ARG A 60 7.49 3.99 3.42
N ALA A 61 8.51 4.43 2.69
CA ALA A 61 8.42 4.74 1.27
C ALA A 61 9.24 3.71 0.49
N LEU A 62 8.74 3.32 -0.67
CA LEU A 62 9.38 2.34 -1.55
C LEU A 62 9.57 2.97 -2.91
N THR A 63 10.79 2.88 -3.45
CA THR A 63 11.08 3.32 -4.82
C THR A 63 10.51 2.33 -5.83
N SER A 64 10.44 2.73 -7.10
CA SER A 64 10.06 1.85 -8.21
C SER A 64 10.94 0.60 -8.35
N ARG A 65 12.17 0.67 -7.83
CA ARG A 65 13.16 -0.42 -7.79
C ARG A 65 13.11 -1.27 -6.52
N GLY A 66 12.18 -0.99 -5.60
CA GLY A 66 12.00 -1.76 -4.36
C GLY A 66 12.94 -1.37 -3.22
N SER A 67 13.64 -0.23 -3.31
CA SER A 67 14.46 0.28 -2.21
C SER A 67 13.57 1.00 -1.18
N GLN A 68 13.72 0.66 0.09
CA GLN A 68 13.05 1.38 1.18
C GLN A 68 13.79 2.68 1.47
N LEU A 69 13.04 3.76 1.68
CA LEU A 69 13.58 5.06 2.02
C LEU A 69 13.34 5.36 3.50
N GLU A 70 14.38 5.84 4.18
CA GLU A 70 14.30 6.34 5.56
C GLU A 70 13.83 7.80 5.62
N SER A 71 13.89 8.53 4.50
CA SER A 71 13.44 9.91 4.38
C SER A 71 12.97 10.22 2.96
N ILE A 72 11.99 11.12 2.86
CA ILE A 72 11.39 11.59 1.61
C ILE A 72 11.74 13.05 1.27
N ALA A 73 12.49 13.75 2.14
CA ALA A 73 12.82 15.16 1.95
C ALA A 73 13.72 15.39 0.72
N PHE A 74 13.33 16.33 -0.15
CA PHE A 74 14.08 16.76 -1.33
C PHE A 74 14.52 15.62 -2.27
N ARG A 75 13.62 14.69 -2.58
CA ARG A 75 13.92 13.59 -3.51
C ARG A 75 13.04 13.61 -4.75
N SER A 76 13.70 13.64 -5.90
CA SER A 76 13.14 13.23 -7.18
C SER A 76 13.66 11.83 -7.47
N GLU A 77 12.75 10.87 -7.65
CA GLU A 77 13.15 9.57 -8.20
C GLU A 77 13.44 9.77 -9.69
N ASP A 78 14.60 9.30 -10.14
CA ASP A 78 14.89 9.24 -11.57
C ASP A 78 14.02 8.15 -12.20
N THR A 79 12.98 8.58 -12.92
CA THR A 79 12.07 7.70 -13.63
C THR A 79 12.52 7.43 -15.07
N SER A 80 13.70 7.91 -15.49
CA SER A 80 14.24 7.65 -16.82
C SER A 80 14.54 6.16 -16.96
N GLY A 81 13.73 5.46 -17.77
CA GLY A 81 13.78 3.99 -17.92
C GLY A 81 12.65 3.24 -17.21
N GLN A 82 11.76 3.93 -16.50
CA GLN A 82 10.56 3.31 -15.95
C GLN A 82 9.58 2.95 -17.08
N GLN A 83 9.37 1.65 -17.33
CA GLN A 83 8.36 1.16 -18.26
C GLN A 83 7.02 0.97 -17.54
N GLY A 84 5.93 1.42 -18.16
CA GLY A 84 4.58 1.31 -17.63
C GLY A 84 4.02 2.62 -17.09
N ASN A 85 2.76 2.59 -16.65
CA ASN A 85 2.10 3.73 -16.00
C ASN A 85 2.22 3.63 -14.47
N ASN A 86 1.78 4.65 -13.74
CA ASN A 86 1.85 4.66 -12.27
C ASN A 86 1.17 3.46 -11.60
N ASP A 87 0.13 2.86 -12.22
CA ASP A 87 -0.49 1.64 -11.66
C ASP A 87 0.51 0.47 -11.66
N ASP A 88 1.32 0.34 -12.72
CA ASP A 88 2.31 -0.75 -12.82
C ASP A 88 3.40 -0.59 -11.74
N VAL A 89 3.77 0.65 -11.42
CA VAL A 89 4.70 0.99 -10.34
C VAL A 89 4.13 0.63 -8.98
N ILE A 90 2.89 1.04 -8.71
CA ILE A 90 2.17 0.71 -7.46
C ILE A 90 2.06 -0.80 -7.27
N LEU A 91 1.74 -1.53 -8.34
CA LEU A 91 1.62 -2.98 -8.31
C LEU A 91 2.97 -3.64 -8.08
N SER A 92 4.05 -3.13 -8.69
CA SER A 92 5.42 -3.56 -8.39
C SER A 92 5.74 -3.40 -6.90
N CYS A 93 5.34 -2.27 -6.30
CA CYS A 93 5.50 -2.05 -4.86
C CYS A 93 4.71 -3.06 -4.02
N CYS A 94 3.50 -3.44 -4.43
CA CYS A 94 2.73 -4.48 -3.74
C CYS A 94 3.40 -5.85 -3.84
N LEU A 95 3.86 -6.21 -5.04
CA LEU A 95 4.50 -7.49 -5.33
C LEU A 95 5.85 -7.64 -4.62
N HIS A 96 6.55 -6.54 -4.33
CA HIS A 96 7.76 -6.56 -3.51
C HIS A 96 7.53 -7.21 -2.12
N TYR A 97 6.32 -7.11 -1.58
CA TYR A 97 5.94 -7.74 -0.31
C TYR A 97 5.39 -9.17 -0.46
N CYS A 98 5.14 -9.64 -1.69
CA CYS A 98 4.75 -11.02 -1.96
C CYS A 98 5.99 -11.93 -1.96
N LYS A 99 6.37 -12.44 -0.78
CA LYS A 99 7.50 -13.37 -0.62
C LYS A 99 7.07 -14.80 -0.99
N ASP A 100 7.03 -15.04 -2.28
CA ASP A 100 6.59 -16.32 -2.83
C ASP A 100 7.72 -17.34 -2.83
N GLU A 101 7.83 -18.15 -1.77
CA GLU A 101 8.74 -19.30 -1.73
C GLU A 101 7.96 -20.59 -2.03
N ALA A 102 8.48 -21.43 -2.93
CA ALA A 102 7.81 -22.66 -3.39
C ALA A 102 7.38 -23.58 -2.23
N LYS A 103 8.19 -23.67 -1.18
CA LYS A 103 7.91 -24.44 0.05
C LYS A 103 6.64 -23.97 0.78
N ASN A 104 6.23 -22.71 0.62
CA ASN A 104 5.07 -22.13 1.31
C ASN A 104 3.74 -22.44 0.59
N PHE A 105 3.80 -22.99 -0.62
CA PHE A 105 2.63 -23.23 -1.48
C PHE A 105 2.42 -24.69 -1.85
N MET A 106 3.42 -25.55 -1.59
CA MET A 106 3.26 -27.00 -1.73
C MET A 106 2.20 -27.50 -0.74
N PRO A 107 1.09 -28.08 -1.20
CA PRO A 107 0.06 -28.58 -0.31
C PRO A 107 0.59 -29.79 0.48
N ALA A 108 0.27 -29.85 1.78
CA ALA A 108 0.68 -30.96 2.65
C ALA A 108 0.04 -32.31 2.27
N GLN A 109 -1.11 -32.26 1.60
CA GLN A 109 -1.75 -33.41 0.98
C GLN A 109 -1.59 -33.34 -0.54
N ARG A 110 -1.33 -34.51 -1.15
CA ARG A 110 -1.45 -34.69 -2.60
C ARG A 110 -2.88 -34.29 -2.99
N ASP A 111 -3.01 -33.40 -3.97
CA ASP A 111 -4.26 -32.81 -4.48
C ASP A 111 -4.97 -31.77 -3.59
N GLY A 112 -4.30 -31.28 -2.53
CA GLY A 112 -4.81 -30.15 -1.73
C GLY A 112 -4.72 -28.80 -2.46
N PRO A 113 -5.57 -27.81 -2.12
CA PRO A 113 -5.52 -26.48 -2.75
C PRO A 113 -4.23 -25.74 -2.38
N VAL A 114 -3.61 -25.12 -3.38
CA VAL A 114 -2.47 -24.22 -3.20
C VAL A 114 -2.96 -22.92 -2.54
N ARG A 115 -2.40 -22.55 -1.39
CA ARG A 115 -2.79 -21.35 -0.64
C ARG A 115 -1.67 -20.32 -0.63
N LEU A 116 -1.91 -19.19 -1.27
CA LEU A 116 -0.95 -18.08 -1.28
C LEU A 116 -1.12 -17.20 -0.03
N ARG A 117 -0.10 -17.15 0.84
CA ARG A 117 -0.05 -16.15 1.94
C ARG A 117 0.31 -14.79 1.36
N ARG A 118 -0.45 -13.76 1.75
CA ARG A 118 -0.22 -12.37 1.35
C ARG A 118 -0.19 -11.50 2.59
N GLU A 119 0.93 -10.84 2.82
CA GLU A 119 1.13 -9.88 3.92
C GLU A 119 1.04 -8.45 3.41
N VAL A 120 0.30 -8.23 2.32
CA VAL A 120 0.13 -6.93 1.68
C VAL A 120 -1.33 -6.72 1.31
N VAL A 121 -1.81 -5.49 1.49
CA VAL A 121 -3.12 -5.03 1.00
C VAL A 121 -2.94 -3.70 0.28
N LEU A 122 -3.48 -3.61 -0.94
CA LEU A 122 -3.57 -2.37 -1.69
C LEU A 122 -4.83 -1.60 -1.29
N LEU A 123 -4.67 -0.35 -0.87
CA LEU A 123 -5.78 0.54 -0.55
C LEU A 123 -6.11 1.43 -1.74
N THR A 124 -7.26 1.18 -2.37
CA THR A 124 -7.74 1.99 -3.50
C THR A 124 -9.24 1.82 -3.73
N ASP A 125 -9.88 2.89 -4.16
CA ASP A 125 -11.25 2.90 -4.71
C ASP A 125 -11.27 2.81 -6.25
N ASP A 126 -10.11 2.89 -6.91
CA ASP A 126 -10.02 2.84 -8.36
C ASP A 126 -10.31 1.43 -8.91
N ARG A 127 -11.30 1.35 -9.81
CA ARG A 127 -11.74 0.10 -10.40
C ARG A 127 -10.67 -0.57 -11.26
N ASN A 128 -9.91 0.19 -12.04
CA ASN A 128 -8.93 -0.37 -12.97
C ASN A 128 -7.73 -0.95 -12.21
N LEU A 129 -7.21 -0.20 -11.25
CA LEU A 129 -6.12 -0.63 -10.37
C LEU A 129 -6.55 -1.84 -9.52
N ARG A 130 -7.80 -1.85 -9.01
CA ARG A 130 -8.36 -3.02 -8.32
C ARG A 130 -8.35 -4.27 -9.20
N VAL A 131 -8.80 -4.17 -10.45
CA VAL A 131 -8.77 -5.30 -11.40
C VAL A 131 -7.32 -5.74 -11.66
N LYS A 132 -6.39 -4.81 -11.91
CA LYS A 132 -4.97 -5.12 -12.14
C LYS A 132 -4.29 -5.79 -10.94
N ALA A 133 -4.72 -5.49 -9.72
CA ALA A 133 -4.21 -6.11 -8.49
C ALA A 133 -4.77 -7.52 -8.28
N LEU A 134 -6.07 -7.72 -8.52
CA LEU A 134 -6.70 -9.04 -8.39
C LEU A 134 -6.11 -10.06 -9.39
N THR A 135 -5.81 -9.65 -10.62
CA THR A 135 -5.15 -10.53 -11.61
C THR A 135 -3.72 -10.93 -11.21
N ARG A 136 -3.11 -10.24 -10.24
CA ARG A 136 -1.77 -10.49 -9.70
C ARG A 136 -1.81 -11.10 -8.30
N ASN A 137 -2.97 -11.56 -7.83
CA ASN A 137 -3.17 -12.11 -6.48
C ASN A 137 -2.75 -11.13 -5.35
N VAL A 138 -2.94 -9.82 -5.57
CA VAL A 138 -2.75 -8.77 -4.56
C VAL A 138 -4.11 -8.45 -3.92
N PRO A 139 -4.27 -8.61 -2.60
CA PRO A 139 -5.50 -8.22 -1.90
C PRO A 139 -5.77 -6.71 -2.02
N VAL A 140 -7.04 -6.34 -2.21
CA VAL A 140 -7.46 -4.94 -2.37
C VAL A 140 -8.65 -4.63 -1.46
N ARG A 141 -8.66 -3.45 -0.84
CA ARG A 141 -9.83 -2.88 -0.15
C ARG A 141 -9.85 -1.37 -0.35
N ASP A 142 -11.03 -0.74 -0.29
CA ASP A 142 -11.11 0.70 -0.09
C ASP A 142 -10.76 1.07 1.36
N ILE A 143 -10.41 2.34 1.57
CA ILE A 143 -9.95 2.83 2.89
C ILE A 143 -11.04 2.64 3.96
N PRO A 144 -12.29 3.11 3.79
CA PRO A 144 -13.35 2.93 4.80
C PRO A 144 -13.58 1.45 5.19
N SER A 145 -13.68 0.55 4.21
CA SER A 145 -13.84 -0.89 4.46
C SER A 145 -12.66 -1.49 5.22
N PHE A 146 -11.44 -1.03 4.92
CA PHE A 146 -10.24 -1.48 5.63
C PHE A 146 -10.22 -1.01 7.09
N LEU A 147 -10.59 0.25 7.35
CA LEU A 147 -10.68 0.80 8.71
C LEU A 147 -11.71 0.06 9.57
N THR A 148 -12.88 -0.24 8.99
CA THR A 148 -13.92 -1.04 9.64
C THR A 148 -13.43 -2.44 9.99
N TRP A 149 -12.75 -3.10 9.04
CA TRP A 149 -12.16 -4.42 9.26
C TRP A 149 -11.07 -4.40 10.35
N ALA A 150 -10.24 -3.36 10.36
CA ALA A 150 -9.17 -3.16 11.33
C ALA A 150 -9.67 -2.71 12.72
N LYS A 151 -10.95 -2.33 12.85
CA LYS A 151 -11.58 -1.85 14.09
C LYS A 151 -10.93 -0.58 14.65
N VAL A 152 -10.57 0.34 13.75
CA VAL A 152 -9.90 1.61 14.06
C VAL A 152 -10.61 2.82 13.44
N GLY A 153 -11.78 2.62 12.83
CA GLY A 153 -12.59 3.66 12.18
C GLY A 153 -13.96 3.81 12.81
#